data_AF-A0A529HPQ2-F1
#
_entry.id   AF-A0A529HPQ2-F1
#
_cell.length_a   1.000
_cell.length_b   1.000
_cell.length_c   1.000
_cell.angle_alpha   90.00
_cell.angle_beta   90.00
_cell.angle_gamma   90.00
#
_symmetry.space_group_name_H-M   'P 1'
#
loop_
_entity.id
_entity.type
_entity.pdbx_description
1 polymer ?
#
loop_
_entity_poly.entity_id
_entity_poly.type
_entity_poly.pdbx_seq_one_letter_code
_entity_poly.pdbx_strand_id
1 'polypeptide(L)'
;ILVRPDATFFARLSRAFERIAATLDRSIAVHRTFLDEANPAEIAARILDAEMRRAGLILAVPDHPLVSAALRKLEADNIPTVQIVTQISGTRSTYVGIDNYAAGRTAGLLMARMQRRPGKVVAICHSQIYRVHRDRVRGFFDYLMETGDGFEPVAALFGFDDGDRNAEQLHEAFVRWPDLAGLYNAGGANT
;
A
#
# COMPACT_ATOMS: atom_id res chain seq x y z
N ILE A 1 11.52 2.66 -9.58
CA ILE A 1 10.24 2.42 -10.27
C ILE A 1 9.12 2.78 -9.31
N LEU A 2 8.29 3.74 -9.69
CA LEU A 2 7.11 4.18 -8.95
C LEU A 2 5.87 3.94 -9.81
N VAL A 3 4.70 4.07 -9.21
CA VAL A 3 3.40 4.05 -9.90
C VAL A 3 2.62 5.30 -9.53
N ARG A 4 1.47 5.51 -10.17
CA ARG A 4 0.48 6.53 -9.78
C ARG A 4 1.06 7.93 -9.58
N PRO A 5 1.67 8.56 -10.61
CA PRO A 5 2.25 9.91 -10.51
C PRO A 5 1.20 10.98 -10.15
N ASP A 6 -0.07 10.71 -10.45
CA ASP A 6 -1.26 11.49 -10.12
C ASP A 6 -1.57 11.50 -8.61
N ALA A 7 -1.22 10.43 -7.89
CA ALA A 7 -1.48 10.34 -6.47
C ALA A 7 -0.51 11.23 -5.67
N THR A 8 -1.06 12.14 -4.86
CA THR A 8 -0.31 13.10 -4.03
C THR A 8 0.84 12.46 -3.26
N PHE A 9 0.65 11.24 -2.74
CA PHE A 9 1.67 10.50 -2.01
C PHE A 9 2.89 10.17 -2.89
N PHE A 10 2.67 9.54 -4.05
CA PHE A 10 3.74 9.13 -4.96
C PHE A 10 4.41 10.33 -5.65
N ALA A 11 3.65 11.39 -5.93
CA ALA A 11 4.19 12.67 -6.39
C ALA A 11 5.18 13.26 -5.36
N ARG A 12 4.79 13.31 -4.08
CA ARG A 12 5.66 13.77 -2.98
C ARG A 12 6.89 12.88 -2.81
N LEU A 13 6.73 11.56 -2.91
CA LEU A 13 7.84 10.61 -2.85
C LEU A 13 8.83 10.83 -3.99
N SER A 14 8.34 10.98 -5.22
CA SER A 14 9.18 11.27 -6.39
C SER A 14 9.95 12.58 -6.25
N ARG A 15 9.29 13.64 -5.76
CA ARG A 15 9.94 14.93 -5.49
C ARG A 15 10.98 14.85 -4.37
N ALA A 16 10.77 13.97 -3.38
CA ALA A 16 11.78 13.72 -2.35
C ALA A 16 13.02 13.03 -2.93
N PHE A 17 12.85 12.04 -3.81
CA PHE A 17 13.97 11.43 -4.54
C PHE A 17 14.72 12.45 -5.41
N GLU A 18 13.98 13.32 -6.09
CA GLU A 18 14.51 14.41 -6.91
C GLU A 18 15.43 15.33 -6.10
N ARG A 19 14.96 15.75 -4.92
CA ARG A 19 15.72 16.60 -3.99
C ARG A 19 16.96 15.90 -3.44
N ILE A 20 16.85 14.63 -3.05
CA ILE A 20 17.98 13.86 -2.53
C ILE A 20 19.01 13.64 -3.62
N ALA A 21 18.60 13.32 -4.85
CA ALA A 21 19.51 13.13 -5.97
C ALA A 21 20.38 14.36 -6.22
N ALA A 22 19.83 15.56 -6.07
CA ALA A 22 20.56 16.83 -6.21
C ALA A 22 21.65 17.05 -5.13
N THR A 23 21.62 16.29 -4.03
CA THR A 23 22.63 16.38 -2.95
C THR A 23 23.67 15.25 -3.00
N LEU A 24 23.53 14.30 -3.93
CA LEU A 24 24.46 13.18 -4.05
C LEU A 24 25.71 13.57 -4.85
N ASP A 25 26.77 12.77 -4.70
CA ASP A 25 27.97 12.90 -5.51
C ASP A 25 27.64 12.74 -7.00
N ARG A 26 28.42 13.41 -7.88
CA ARG A 26 28.19 13.41 -9.34
C ARG A 26 28.30 12.02 -9.97
N SER A 27 28.93 11.06 -9.31
CA SER A 27 28.99 9.66 -9.74
C SER A 27 27.66 8.91 -9.57
N ILE A 28 26.69 9.47 -8.83
CA ILE A 28 25.40 8.82 -8.55
C ILE A 28 24.29 9.50 -9.35
N ALA A 29 23.66 8.75 -10.25
CA ALA A 29 22.46 9.18 -10.97
C ALA A 29 21.23 8.43 -10.45
N VAL A 30 20.14 9.18 -10.21
CA VAL A 30 18.85 8.61 -9.79
C VAL A 30 17.85 8.74 -10.93
N HIS A 31 17.55 7.63 -11.58
CA HIS A 31 16.54 7.56 -12.62
C HIS A 31 15.19 7.13 -12.05
N ARG A 32 14.15 7.89 -12.37
CA ARG A 32 12.78 7.65 -11.90
C ARG A 32 11.90 7.35 -13.10
N THR A 33 11.17 6.25 -13.00
CA THR A 33 10.23 5.79 -14.03
C THR A 33 8.91 5.52 -13.33
N PHE A 34 7.82 5.98 -13.95
CA PHE A 34 6.46 5.68 -13.55
C PHE A 34 5.88 4.65 -14.50
N LEU A 35 5.21 3.64 -13.94
CA LEU A 35 4.49 2.61 -14.69
C LEU A 35 3.05 2.53 -14.20
N ASP A 36 2.19 1.90 -15.00
CA ASP A 36 0.83 1.61 -14.59
C ASP A 36 0.79 0.48 -13.55
N GLU A 37 0.17 0.73 -12.40
CA GLU A 37 -0.01 -0.28 -11.34
C GLU A 37 -0.89 -1.44 -11.79
N ALA A 38 -1.77 -1.22 -12.77
CA ALA A 38 -2.62 -2.25 -13.36
C ALA A 38 -1.85 -3.15 -14.35
N ASN A 39 -0.60 -2.83 -14.69
CA ASN A 39 0.22 -3.61 -15.63
C ASN A 39 1.44 -4.26 -14.97
N PRO A 40 1.25 -5.33 -14.16
CA PRO A 40 2.36 -6.01 -13.49
C PRO A 40 3.34 -6.69 -14.45
N ALA A 41 2.92 -7.01 -15.68
CA ALA A 41 3.79 -7.57 -16.70
C ALA A 41 4.81 -6.53 -17.18
N GLU A 42 4.39 -5.30 -17.43
CA GLU A 42 5.28 -4.19 -17.77
C GLU A 42 6.23 -3.83 -16.63
N ILE A 43 5.73 -3.83 -15.37
CA ILE A 43 6.58 -3.66 -14.19
C ILE A 43 7.66 -4.74 -14.13
N ALA A 44 7.28 -6.02 -14.29
CA ALA A 44 8.22 -7.13 -14.28
C ALA A 44 9.24 -7.04 -15.43
N ALA A 45 8.80 -6.69 -16.64
CA ALA A 45 9.67 -6.48 -17.79
C ALA A 45 10.69 -5.36 -17.51
N ARG A 46 10.25 -4.22 -16.98
CA ARG A 46 11.14 -3.11 -16.61
C ARG A 46 12.12 -3.46 -15.49
N ILE A 47 11.73 -4.36 -14.59
CA ILE A 47 12.63 -4.88 -13.56
C ILE A 47 13.73 -5.70 -14.23
N LEU A 48 13.39 -6.62 -15.12
CA LEU A 48 14.37 -7.51 -15.77
C LEU A 48 15.25 -6.79 -16.78
N ASP A 49 14.67 -5.88 -17.56
CA ASP A 49 15.32 -5.15 -18.63
C ASP A 49 15.39 -3.65 -18.28
N ALA A 50 16.53 -3.25 -17.72
CA ALA A 50 16.80 -1.86 -17.40
C ALA A 50 17.42 -1.16 -18.62
N GLU A 51 16.85 -0.03 -19.02
CA GLU A 51 17.37 0.82 -20.11
C GLU A 51 18.84 1.23 -19.91
N MET A 52 19.30 1.26 -18.66
CA MET A 52 20.68 1.55 -18.28
C MET A 52 21.16 0.59 -17.20
N ARG A 53 22.48 0.33 -17.19
CA ARG A 53 23.11 -0.39 -16.10
C ARG A 53 22.86 0.34 -14.79
N ARG A 54 22.34 -0.38 -13.79
CA ARG A 54 22.03 0.16 -12.47
C ARG A 54 22.85 -0.55 -11.39
N ALA A 55 23.25 0.19 -10.36
CA ALA A 55 23.89 -0.36 -9.16
C ALA A 55 22.87 -0.86 -8.12
N GLY A 56 21.60 -0.50 -8.27
CA GLY A 56 20.52 -0.91 -7.38
C GLY A 56 19.16 -0.45 -7.90
N LEU A 57 18.09 -0.90 -7.26
CA LEU A 57 16.72 -0.61 -7.66
C LEU A 57 15.85 -0.28 -6.45
N ILE A 58 15.17 0.87 -6.49
CA ILE A 58 14.14 1.24 -5.51
C ILE A 58 12.77 1.09 -6.15
N LEU A 59 11.82 0.42 -5.47
CA LEU A 59 10.48 0.16 -5.96
C LEU A 59 9.41 0.60 -4.97
N ALA A 60 8.33 1.16 -5.51
CA ALA A 60 7.04 1.29 -4.83
C ALA A 60 5.95 0.87 -5.83
N VAL A 61 5.68 -0.44 -5.88
CA VAL A 61 4.80 -1.10 -6.86
C VAL A 61 3.91 -2.17 -6.18
N PRO A 62 2.84 -2.66 -6.83
CA PRO A 62 1.97 -3.71 -6.29
C PRO A 62 2.66 -5.04 -5.97
N ASP A 63 2.07 -5.80 -5.03
CA ASP A 63 2.47 -7.16 -4.70
C ASP A 63 1.88 -8.14 -5.72
N HIS A 64 2.70 -8.58 -6.67
CA HIS A 64 2.26 -9.47 -7.75
C HIS A 64 3.29 -10.57 -8.02
N PRO A 65 2.86 -11.82 -8.34
CA PRO A 65 3.78 -12.94 -8.61
C PRO A 65 4.83 -12.66 -9.70
N LEU A 66 4.44 -11.98 -10.78
CA LEU A 66 5.37 -11.59 -11.86
C LEU A 66 6.47 -10.65 -11.37
N VAL A 67 6.10 -9.67 -10.54
CA VAL A 67 7.04 -8.70 -9.98
C VAL A 67 7.96 -9.39 -8.96
N SER A 68 7.41 -10.27 -8.11
CA SER A 68 8.20 -11.09 -7.18
C SER A 68 9.20 -11.99 -7.91
N ALA A 69 8.80 -12.64 -9.01
CA ALA A 69 9.70 -13.44 -9.83
C ALA A 69 10.82 -12.60 -10.46
N ALA A 70 10.51 -11.42 -10.97
CA ALA A 70 11.50 -10.49 -11.52
C ALA A 70 12.50 -10.03 -10.44
N LEU A 71 12.03 -9.68 -9.24
CA LEU A 71 12.90 -9.30 -8.14
C LEU A 71 13.81 -10.44 -7.67
N ARG A 72 13.30 -11.67 -7.59
CA ARG A 72 14.14 -12.84 -7.27
C ARG A 72 15.25 -13.07 -8.29
N LYS A 73 15.01 -12.72 -9.57
CA LYS A 73 16.06 -12.79 -10.60
C LYS A 73 17.16 -11.75 -10.35
N LEU A 74 16.80 -10.51 -10.02
CA LEU A 74 17.77 -9.47 -9.62
C LEU A 74 18.55 -9.86 -8.37
N GLU A 75 17.89 -10.47 -7.38
CA GLU A 75 18.52 -10.96 -6.16
C GLU A 75 19.56 -12.05 -6.46
N ALA A 76 19.24 -12.98 -7.38
CA ALA A 76 20.19 -13.99 -7.86
C ALA A 76 21.38 -13.37 -8.61
N ASP A 77 21.16 -12.25 -9.29
CA ASP A 77 22.19 -11.48 -10.00
C ASP A 77 22.92 -10.48 -9.07
N ASN A 78 22.67 -10.54 -7.75
CA ASN A 78 23.26 -9.68 -6.70
C ASN A 78 23.04 -8.17 -6.91
N ILE A 79 21.93 -7.78 -7.54
CA ILE A 79 21.52 -6.38 -7.66
C ILE A 79 20.71 -5.98 -6.42
N PRO A 80 21.17 -5.03 -5.59
CA PRO A 80 20.43 -4.57 -4.42
C PRO A 80 19.08 -3.98 -4.78
N THR A 81 18.04 -4.42 -4.06
CA THR A 81 16.67 -3.95 -4.21
C THR A 81 16.14 -3.40 -2.89
N VAL A 82 15.50 -2.23 -2.96
CA VAL A 82 14.80 -1.59 -1.84
C VAL A 82 13.34 -1.41 -2.22
N GLN A 83 12.45 -1.89 -1.37
CA GLN A 83 11.01 -1.68 -1.50
C GLN A 83 10.63 -0.60 -0.49
N ILE A 84 10.13 0.52 -0.98
CA ILE A 84 9.69 1.64 -0.15
C ILE A 84 8.18 1.71 -0.22
N VAL A 85 7.52 1.91 0.93
CA VAL A 85 6.06 2.09 1.13
C VAL A 85 5.15 0.92 0.71
N THR A 86 5.51 0.15 -0.31
CA THR A 86 4.86 -1.10 -0.70
C THR A 86 5.80 -2.27 -0.42
N GLN A 87 5.22 -3.46 -0.24
CA GLN A 87 5.99 -4.66 0.05
C GLN A 87 5.47 -5.82 -0.79
N ILE A 88 6.40 -6.53 -1.44
CA ILE A 88 6.18 -7.68 -2.31
C ILE A 88 6.57 -8.94 -1.56
N SER A 89 5.72 -9.93 -1.63
CA SER A 89 5.88 -11.19 -0.91
C SER A 89 6.96 -12.07 -1.55
N GLY A 90 7.67 -12.84 -0.72
CA GLY A 90 8.65 -13.85 -1.19
C GLY A 90 9.95 -13.28 -1.76
N THR A 91 10.33 -12.07 -1.37
CA THR A 91 11.57 -11.39 -1.80
C THR A 91 12.47 -11.12 -0.59
N ARG A 92 13.78 -11.00 -0.81
CA ARG A 92 14.79 -10.68 0.21
C ARG A 92 15.17 -9.19 0.22
N SER A 93 14.45 -8.38 -0.56
CA SER A 93 14.69 -6.95 -0.70
C SER A 93 14.54 -6.24 0.65
N THR A 94 15.32 -5.17 0.86
CA THR A 94 15.15 -4.33 2.05
C THR A 94 13.80 -3.60 1.97
N TYR A 95 12.99 -3.68 3.03
CA TYR A 95 11.74 -2.95 3.12
C TYR A 95 11.91 -1.68 3.98
N VAL A 96 11.50 -0.54 3.42
CA VAL A 96 11.45 0.75 4.12
C VAL A 96 9.99 1.18 4.22
N GLY A 97 9.42 1.00 5.40
CA GLY A 97 8.05 1.38 5.72
C GLY A 97 7.72 1.10 7.18
N ILE A 98 6.46 1.35 7.54
CA ILE A 98 5.96 1.05 8.88
C ILE A 98 5.53 -0.41 8.99
N ASP A 99 5.35 -0.89 10.21
CA ASP A 99 4.58 -2.12 10.45
C ASP A 99 3.09 -1.83 10.17
N ASN A 100 2.65 -2.27 9.00
CA ASN A 100 1.28 -2.05 8.53
C ASN A 100 0.25 -2.86 9.33
N TYR A 101 0.64 -4.03 9.84
CA TYR A 101 -0.25 -4.82 10.70
C TYR A 101 -0.44 -4.14 12.05
N ALA A 102 0.66 -3.68 12.67
CA ALA A 102 0.58 -2.91 13.92
C ALA A 102 -0.18 -1.59 13.74
N ALA A 103 -0.03 -0.91 12.60
CA ALA A 103 -0.82 0.28 12.28
C ALA A 103 -2.33 -0.04 12.21
N GLY A 104 -2.70 -1.16 11.58
CA GLY A 104 -4.07 -1.68 11.58
C GLY A 104 -4.59 -1.95 12.99
N ARG A 105 -3.83 -2.67 13.81
CA ARG A 105 -4.20 -2.95 15.21
C ARG A 105 -4.38 -1.67 16.03
N THR A 106 -3.55 -0.66 15.77
CA THR A 106 -3.68 0.66 16.40
C THR A 106 -4.99 1.33 16.01
N ALA A 107 -5.40 1.26 14.74
CA ALA A 107 -6.70 1.75 14.31
C ALA A 107 -7.86 1.01 15.00
N GLY A 108 -7.72 -0.30 15.21
CA GLY A 108 -8.70 -1.11 15.95
C GLY A 108 -8.82 -0.66 17.41
N LEU A 109 -7.68 -0.42 18.07
CA LEU A 109 -7.63 0.14 19.42
C LEU A 109 -8.34 1.48 19.50
N LEU A 110 -8.05 2.40 18.58
CA LEU A 110 -8.68 3.71 18.56
C LEU A 110 -10.19 3.60 18.35
N MET A 111 -10.64 2.75 17.42
CA MET A 111 -12.07 2.49 17.19
C MET A 111 -12.76 2.00 18.47
N ALA A 112 -12.19 0.98 19.13
CA ALA A 112 -12.75 0.41 20.35
C ALA A 112 -12.82 1.42 21.51
N ARG A 113 -11.84 2.32 21.61
CA ARG A 113 -11.80 3.33 22.69
C ARG A 113 -12.62 4.59 22.42
N MET A 114 -12.84 4.93 21.15
CA MET A 114 -13.55 6.14 20.75
C MET A 114 -15.05 5.91 20.53
N GLN A 115 -15.46 4.68 20.18
CA GLN A 115 -16.86 4.37 19.98
C GLN A 115 -17.58 4.17 21.30
N ARG A 116 -18.71 4.88 21.46
CA ARG A 116 -19.56 4.78 22.66
C ARG A 116 -20.35 3.48 22.70
N ARG A 117 -20.69 2.93 21.54
CA ARG A 117 -21.45 1.69 21.39
C ARG A 117 -20.77 0.85 20.30
N PRO A 118 -20.45 -0.42 20.60
CA PRO A 118 -19.93 -1.32 19.59
C PRO A 118 -21.01 -1.68 18.56
N GLY A 119 -20.58 -2.19 17.41
CA GLY A 119 -21.46 -2.62 16.33
C GLY A 119 -20.67 -2.96 15.07
N LYS A 120 -21.34 -2.91 13.92
CA LYS A 120 -20.73 -3.29 12.64
C LYS A 120 -19.66 -2.30 12.24
N VAL A 121 -18.53 -2.79 11.76
CA VAL A 121 -17.45 -1.96 11.26
C VAL A 121 -16.99 -2.43 9.90
N VAL A 122 -16.56 -1.47 9.09
CA VAL A 122 -15.96 -1.73 7.78
C VAL A 122 -14.60 -1.06 7.68
N ALA A 123 -13.77 -1.60 6.80
CA ALA A 123 -12.57 -0.93 6.35
C ALA A 123 -12.71 -0.55 4.88
N ILE A 124 -12.10 0.56 4.45
CA ILE A 124 -12.01 0.94 3.04
C ILE A 124 -10.55 1.17 2.66
N CYS A 125 -10.16 0.74 1.46
CA CYS A 125 -8.81 0.94 0.95
C CYS A 125 -8.82 1.04 -0.59
N HIS A 126 -7.64 1.30 -1.16
CA HIS A 126 -7.45 1.34 -2.61
C HIS A 126 -7.89 0.01 -3.27
N SER A 127 -7.16 -1.08 -3.03
CA SER A 127 -7.47 -2.40 -3.57
C SER A 127 -6.67 -3.50 -2.85
N GLN A 128 -6.91 -4.75 -3.22
CA GLN A 128 -6.17 -5.91 -2.71
C GLN A 128 -4.75 -6.03 -3.27
N ILE A 129 -4.35 -5.25 -4.28
CA ILE A 129 -3.05 -5.41 -4.96
C ILE A 129 -1.86 -5.00 -4.06
N TYR A 130 -2.11 -4.21 -3.03
CA TYR A 130 -1.10 -3.78 -2.08
C TYR A 130 -1.16 -4.58 -0.80
N ARG A 131 -0.11 -5.37 -0.55
CA ARG A 131 0.06 -6.10 0.71
C ARG A 131 -0.10 -5.20 1.94
N VAL A 132 0.44 -3.99 1.87
CA VAL A 132 0.40 -3.04 2.99
C VAL A 132 -1.02 -2.64 3.38
N HIS A 133 -1.96 -2.54 2.42
CA HIS A 133 -3.38 -2.32 2.74
C HIS A 133 -4.02 -3.57 3.34
N ARG A 134 -3.71 -4.76 2.79
CA ARG A 134 -4.20 -6.04 3.34
C ARG A 134 -3.75 -6.22 4.80
N ASP A 135 -2.48 -5.91 5.10
CA ASP A 135 -1.92 -6.02 6.44
C ASP A 135 -2.59 -5.03 7.41
N ARG A 136 -2.88 -3.79 6.99
CA ARG A 136 -3.64 -2.81 7.81
C ARG A 136 -5.07 -3.26 8.08
N VAL A 137 -5.79 -3.68 7.04
CA VAL A 137 -7.18 -4.16 7.17
C VAL A 137 -7.22 -5.39 8.08
N ARG A 138 -6.30 -6.33 7.90
CA ARG A 138 -6.17 -7.51 8.77
C ARG A 138 -5.92 -7.08 10.22
N GLY A 139 -4.92 -6.23 10.48
CA GLY A 139 -4.62 -5.77 11.84
C GLY A 139 -5.79 -5.07 12.51
N PHE A 140 -6.56 -4.29 11.75
CA PHE A 140 -7.76 -3.62 12.24
C PHE A 140 -8.84 -4.62 12.69
N PHE A 141 -9.17 -5.60 11.84
CA PHE A 141 -10.17 -6.60 12.17
C PHE A 141 -9.72 -7.58 13.26
N ASP A 142 -8.48 -8.06 13.19
CA ASP A 142 -7.91 -8.95 14.21
C ASP A 142 -8.01 -8.32 15.60
N TYR A 143 -7.61 -7.06 15.75
CA TYR A 143 -7.71 -6.36 17.02
C TYR A 143 -9.17 -6.33 17.53
N LEU A 144 -10.13 -5.95 16.69
CA LEU A 144 -11.53 -5.83 17.12
C LEU A 144 -12.15 -7.18 17.48
N MET A 145 -11.84 -8.24 16.73
CA MET A 145 -12.29 -9.60 17.07
C MET A 145 -11.65 -10.09 18.37
N GLU A 146 -10.36 -9.81 18.59
CA GLU A 146 -9.65 -10.23 19.80
C GLU A 146 -10.10 -9.50 21.06
N THR A 147 -10.51 -8.22 20.96
CA THR A 147 -11.00 -7.48 22.15
C THR A 147 -12.27 -8.05 22.75
N GLY A 148 -13.14 -8.66 21.93
CA GLY A 148 -14.42 -9.18 22.41
C GLY A 148 -15.44 -8.11 22.83
N ASP A 149 -15.20 -6.84 22.52
CA ASP A 149 -16.04 -5.70 22.95
C ASP A 149 -17.33 -5.52 22.12
N GLY A 150 -17.76 -6.55 21.37
CA GLY A 150 -19.00 -6.54 20.59
C GLY A 150 -18.91 -5.87 19.21
N PHE A 151 -17.71 -5.55 18.72
CA PHE A 151 -17.51 -5.09 17.35
C PHE A 151 -17.64 -6.24 16.36
N GLU A 152 -18.27 -5.96 15.22
CA GLU A 152 -18.53 -6.94 14.17
C GLU A 152 -17.90 -6.46 12.85
N PRO A 153 -16.69 -6.92 12.49
CA PRO A 153 -16.14 -6.69 11.16
C PRO A 153 -17.03 -7.29 10.06
N VAL A 154 -17.58 -6.46 9.17
CA VAL A 154 -18.53 -6.95 8.15
C VAL A 154 -18.01 -6.87 6.71
N ALA A 155 -17.11 -5.92 6.39
CA ALA A 155 -16.54 -5.85 5.03
C ALA A 155 -15.25 -5.01 4.94
N ALA A 156 -14.40 -5.39 3.99
CA ALA A 156 -13.37 -4.54 3.42
C ALA A 156 -13.83 -4.05 2.03
N LEU A 157 -13.95 -2.73 1.87
CA LEU A 157 -14.40 -2.05 0.65
C LEU A 157 -13.22 -1.57 -0.17
N PHE A 158 -13.39 -1.49 -1.49
CA PHE A 158 -12.36 -1.07 -2.44
C PHE A 158 -12.83 0.11 -3.27
N GLY A 159 -12.27 1.29 -2.98
CA GLY A 159 -12.58 2.52 -3.72
C GLY A 159 -11.55 2.88 -4.78
N PHE A 160 -10.45 2.13 -4.91
CA PHE A 160 -9.39 2.36 -5.91
C PHE A 160 -8.76 3.77 -5.84
N ASP A 161 -8.81 4.41 -4.66
CA ASP A 161 -8.47 5.82 -4.43
C ASP A 161 -9.27 6.81 -5.29
N ASP A 162 -10.47 6.42 -5.72
CA ASP A 162 -11.42 7.26 -6.46
C ASP A 162 -12.51 7.77 -5.52
N GLY A 163 -12.69 9.09 -5.45
CA GLY A 163 -13.60 9.74 -4.50
C GLY A 163 -15.07 9.35 -4.70
N ASP A 164 -15.51 9.27 -5.96
CA ASP A 164 -16.89 8.95 -6.30
C ASP A 164 -17.19 7.47 -5.98
N ARG A 165 -16.26 6.57 -6.30
CA ARG A 165 -16.37 5.15 -5.93
C ARG A 165 -16.35 4.95 -4.43
N ASN A 166 -15.49 5.67 -3.70
CA ASN A 166 -15.50 5.62 -2.23
C ASN A 166 -16.86 6.07 -1.67
N ALA A 167 -17.44 7.15 -2.20
CA ALA A 167 -18.74 7.65 -1.77
C ALA A 167 -19.86 6.64 -2.08
N GLU A 168 -19.86 6.05 -3.28
CA GLU A 168 -20.82 5.01 -3.67
C GLU A 168 -20.72 3.77 -2.77
N GLN A 169 -19.51 3.23 -2.56
CA GLN A 169 -19.28 2.08 -1.69
C GLN A 169 -19.71 2.34 -0.24
N LEU A 170 -19.46 3.55 0.28
CA LEU A 170 -19.91 3.93 1.61
C LEU A 170 -21.43 4.11 1.69
N HIS A 171 -22.04 4.68 0.65
CA HIS A 171 -23.50 4.80 0.58
C HIS A 171 -24.16 3.42 0.59
N GLU A 172 -23.68 2.48 -0.22
CA GLU A 172 -24.15 1.09 -0.23
C GLU A 172 -23.95 0.41 1.12
N ALA A 173 -22.81 0.65 1.79
CA ALA A 173 -22.54 0.13 3.12
C ALA A 173 -23.53 0.66 4.17
N PHE A 174 -23.87 1.96 4.14
CA PHE A 174 -24.86 2.53 5.06
C PHE A 174 -26.28 2.02 4.80
N VAL A 175 -26.65 1.76 3.53
CA VAL A 175 -27.94 1.14 3.19
C VAL A 175 -27.98 -0.32 3.67
N ARG A 176 -26.90 -1.07 3.46
CA ARG A 176 -26.81 -2.49 3.82
C ARG A 176 -26.70 -2.72 5.32
N TRP A 177 -25.99 -1.83 6.04
CA TRP A 177 -25.78 -1.89 7.47
C TRP A 177 -26.17 -0.55 8.12
N PRO A 178 -27.47 -0.30 8.34
CA PRO A 178 -27.94 0.94 8.96
C PRO A 178 -27.42 1.18 10.39
N ASP A 179 -26.90 0.13 11.03
CA ASP A 179 -26.31 0.13 12.36
C ASP A 179 -24.76 0.13 12.34
N LEU A 180 -24.15 0.59 11.24
CA LEU A 180 -22.70 0.71 11.14
C LEU A 180 -22.15 1.64 12.23
N ALA A 181 -21.30 1.08 13.10
CA ALA A 181 -20.68 1.77 14.23
C ALA A 181 -19.33 2.42 13.88
N GLY A 182 -18.70 2.04 12.76
CA GLY A 182 -17.41 2.62 12.40
C GLY A 182 -16.88 2.27 11.02
N LEU A 183 -16.02 3.15 10.52
CA LEU A 183 -15.28 3.02 9.27
C LEU A 183 -13.79 3.26 9.53
N TYR A 184 -12.93 2.38 9.02
CA TYR A 184 -11.49 2.61 8.97
C TYR A 184 -11.02 2.82 7.52
N ASN A 185 -10.47 4.00 7.22
CA ASN A 185 -9.75 4.21 5.96
C ASN A 185 -8.29 3.73 6.10
N ALA A 186 -7.96 2.63 5.42
CA ALA A 186 -6.60 2.08 5.35
C ALA A 186 -5.78 2.60 4.15
N GLY A 187 -6.41 3.41 3.28
CA GLY A 187 -5.83 4.08 2.11
C GLY A 187 -5.05 5.36 2.46
N GLY A 188 -4.31 5.87 1.47
CA GLY A 188 -3.51 7.09 1.60
C GLY A 188 -4.14 8.34 0.98
N ALA A 189 -5.16 8.17 0.13
CA ALA A 189 -5.89 9.27 -0.49
C ALA A 189 -6.99 9.75 0.46
N ASN A 190 -6.67 10.78 1.24
CA ASN A 190 -7.65 11.59 1.98
C ASN A 190 -7.57 13.01 1.40
N THR A 191 -8.22 13.24 0.27
CA THR A 191 -8.42 14.58 -0.31
C THR A 191 -9.88 14.76 -0.61
#